data_AF-A0A8J3WTL6-F1
#
_entry.id   AF-A0A8J3WTL6-F1
#
_cell.length_a   1.000
_cell.length_b   1.000
_cell.length_c   1.000
_cell.angle_alpha   90.00
_cell.angle_beta   90.00
_cell.angle_gamma   90.00
#
_symmetry.space_group_name_H-M   'P 1'
#
loop_
_entity.id
_entity.type
_entity.pdbx_description
1 polymer ?
#
loop_
_entity_poly.entity_id
_entity_poly.type
_entity_poly.pdbx_seq_one_letter_code
_entity_poly.pdbx_strand_id
1 'polypeptide(L)'
;MTRPDDHATAPDRPPVPAEAYERRCRSLLRLAYPPRFIETRGEEVLGTLLDLAPPGADRPDARTVLDVLRGGVALRLRERPPLGHWLLYRGFGRRLPFRYRWWARDDIRGSLFVERFLVTWLLLVLPFTILDVYGLIVSGADNWWGFLFWVGVWYLFARAGRRDSRHKLLAKHEFNPDGTSYTPLPLPDRRV
;
A
#
# COMPACT_ATOMS: atom_id res chain seq x y z
N MET A 1 11.57 -45.01 -37.83
CA MET A 1 12.34 -44.23 -36.85
C MET A 1 11.51 -42.99 -36.54
N THR A 2 10.63 -43.13 -35.55
CA THR A 2 9.61 -42.16 -35.13
C THR A 2 10.28 -41.09 -34.26
N ARG A 3 10.24 -39.82 -34.69
CA ARG A 3 10.76 -38.66 -33.95
C ARG A 3 9.56 -37.92 -33.33
N PRO A 4 9.66 -37.48 -32.06
CA PRO A 4 8.51 -37.26 -31.18
C PRO A 4 7.81 -35.94 -31.45
N ASP A 5 6.52 -35.92 -31.14
CA ASP A 5 5.63 -34.78 -31.15
C ASP A 5 6.24 -33.61 -30.35
N ASP A 6 6.64 -32.57 -31.07
CA ASP A 6 6.84 -31.25 -30.49
C ASP A 6 5.48 -30.81 -29.92
N HIS A 7 5.34 -30.86 -28.60
CA HIS A 7 4.33 -30.12 -27.87
C HIS A 7 4.59 -28.63 -28.10
N ALA A 8 4.08 -28.14 -29.22
CA ALA A 8 3.97 -26.73 -29.52
C ALA A 8 3.23 -26.06 -28.37
N THR A 9 3.98 -25.27 -27.59
CA THR A 9 3.50 -24.27 -26.64
C THR A 9 2.30 -23.55 -27.25
N ALA A 10 1.09 -23.91 -26.81
CA ALA A 10 -0.12 -23.24 -27.26
C ALA A 10 0.01 -21.74 -26.92
N PRO A 11 -0.19 -20.83 -27.88
CA PRO A 11 -0.18 -19.41 -27.61
C PRO A 11 -1.33 -19.07 -26.65
N ASP A 12 -0.97 -18.31 -25.61
CA ASP A 12 -1.77 -17.56 -24.65
C ASP A 12 -3.24 -17.37 -25.07
N ARG A 13 -4.14 -18.26 -24.64
CA ARG A 13 -5.59 -18.05 -24.81
C ARG A 13 -5.93 -16.80 -23.99
N PRO A 14 -6.58 -15.77 -24.58
CA PRO A 14 -6.95 -14.59 -23.82
C PRO A 14 -7.79 -15.02 -22.62
N PRO A 15 -7.52 -14.47 -21.43
CA PRO A 15 -8.15 -14.94 -20.23
C PRO A 15 -9.67 -14.81 -20.32
N VAL A 16 -10.38 -15.81 -19.80
CA VAL A 16 -11.84 -15.78 -19.72
C VAL A 16 -12.25 -14.52 -18.92
N PRO A 17 -13.29 -13.76 -19.32
CA PRO A 17 -13.67 -12.51 -18.66
C PRO A 17 -13.79 -12.62 -17.13
N ALA A 18 -14.28 -13.75 -16.63
CA ALA A 18 -14.37 -14.05 -15.20
C ALA A 18 -12.99 -14.08 -14.50
N GLU A 19 -11.99 -14.71 -15.11
CA GLU A 19 -10.63 -14.74 -14.57
C GLU A 19 -9.96 -13.36 -14.63
N ALA A 20 -10.24 -12.58 -15.68
CA ALA A 20 -9.76 -11.21 -15.79
C ALA A 20 -10.36 -10.32 -14.70
N TYR A 21 -11.66 -10.45 -14.46
CA TYR A 21 -12.37 -9.75 -13.39
C TYR A 21 -11.81 -10.11 -12.00
N GLU A 22 -11.65 -11.41 -11.71
CA GLU A 22 -11.10 -11.88 -10.45
C GLU A 22 -9.70 -11.30 -10.19
N ARG A 23 -8.81 -11.31 -11.18
CA ARG A 23 -7.46 -10.75 -11.05
C ARG A 23 -7.48 -9.25 -10.78
N ARG A 24 -8.39 -8.50 -11.42
CA ARG A 24 -8.57 -7.07 -11.14
C ARG A 24 -9.10 -6.85 -9.73
N CYS A 25 -10.08 -7.63 -9.26
CA CYS A 25 -10.61 -7.54 -7.91
C CYS A 25 -9.56 -7.88 -6.85
N ARG A 26 -8.76 -8.94 -7.02
CA ARG A 26 -7.62 -9.24 -6.13
C ARG A 26 -6.63 -8.08 -6.07
N SER A 27 -6.33 -7.46 -7.20
CA SER A 27 -5.41 -6.32 -7.26
C SER A 27 -5.98 -5.10 -6.53
N LEU A 28 -7.27 -4.82 -6.71
CA LEU A 28 -8.00 -3.76 -6.02
C LEU A 28 -8.04 -4.00 -4.49
N LEU A 29 -8.31 -5.22 -4.05
CA LEU A 29 -8.34 -5.58 -2.64
C LEU A 29 -6.97 -5.38 -1.98
N ARG A 30 -5.89 -5.81 -2.64
CA ARG A 30 -4.49 -5.58 -2.20
C ARG A 30 -4.10 -4.09 -2.19
N LEU A 31 -4.79 -3.26 -2.96
CA LEU A 31 -4.59 -1.81 -2.98
C LEU A 31 -5.31 -1.13 -1.80
N ALA A 32 -6.58 -1.47 -1.61
CA ALA A 32 -7.48 -0.85 -0.64
C ALA A 32 -7.15 -1.26 0.80
N TYR A 33 -7.13 -2.57 1.06
CA TYR A 33 -7.14 -3.10 2.42
C TYR A 33 -5.73 -3.32 3.01
N PRO A 34 -5.61 -3.37 4.36
CA PRO A 34 -4.40 -3.82 5.04
C PRO A 34 -4.07 -5.29 4.71
N PRO A 35 -2.78 -5.67 4.57
CA PRO A 35 -2.38 -7.06 4.32
C PRO A 35 -2.97 -8.08 5.30
N ARG A 36 -2.99 -7.79 6.60
CA ARG A 36 -3.62 -8.67 7.61
C ARG A 36 -5.11 -8.93 7.35
N PHE A 37 -5.83 -7.93 6.84
CA PHE A 37 -7.24 -8.09 6.49
C PHE A 37 -7.39 -8.99 5.26
N ILE A 38 -6.54 -8.82 4.26
CA ILE A 38 -6.54 -9.68 3.07
C ILE A 38 -6.17 -11.13 3.41
N GLU A 39 -5.19 -11.33 4.30
CA GLU A 39 -4.78 -12.65 4.80
C GLU A 39 -5.93 -13.41 5.48
N THR A 40 -6.92 -12.72 6.05
CA THR A 40 -8.00 -13.32 6.86
C THR A 40 -9.38 -13.30 6.22
N ARG A 41 -9.73 -12.22 5.53
CA ARG A 41 -11.07 -11.95 4.96
C ARG A 41 -11.02 -11.68 3.45
N GLY A 42 -9.85 -11.76 2.82
CA GLY A 42 -9.66 -11.41 1.41
C GLY A 42 -10.52 -12.25 0.46
N GLU A 43 -10.56 -13.57 0.67
CA GLU A 43 -11.34 -14.49 -0.17
C GLU A 43 -12.85 -14.33 0.03
N GLU A 44 -13.31 -14.03 1.24
CA GLU A 44 -14.74 -13.77 1.51
C GLU A 44 -15.22 -12.51 0.77
N VAL A 45 -14.43 -11.43 0.83
CA VAL A 45 -14.74 -10.18 0.11
C VAL A 45 -14.62 -10.39 -1.40
N LEU A 46 -13.64 -11.17 -1.85
CA LEU A 46 -13.49 -11.51 -3.27
C LEU A 46 -14.70 -12.29 -3.79
N GLY A 47 -15.16 -13.31 -3.06
CA GLY A 47 -16.36 -14.06 -3.41
C GLY A 47 -17.58 -13.14 -3.53
N THR A 48 -17.77 -12.24 -2.55
CA THR A 48 -18.86 -11.24 -2.61
C THR A 48 -18.77 -10.35 -3.86
N LEU A 49 -17.56 -9.93 -4.27
CA LEU A 49 -17.37 -9.13 -5.48
C LEU A 49 -17.66 -9.93 -6.76
N LEU A 50 -17.34 -11.23 -6.77
CA LEU A 50 -17.62 -12.11 -7.90
C LEU A 50 -19.12 -12.42 -8.03
N ASP A 51 -19.82 -12.62 -6.91
CA ASP A 51 -21.27 -12.84 -6.89
C ASP A 51 -22.07 -11.62 -7.37
N LEU A 52 -21.53 -10.42 -7.15
CA LEU A 52 -22.11 -9.15 -7.63
C LEU A 52 -21.67 -8.78 -9.06
N ALA A 53 -20.80 -9.55 -9.70
CA ALA A 53 -20.27 -9.22 -11.00
C ALA A 53 -21.35 -9.34 -12.10
N PRO A 54 -21.53 -8.33 -12.97
CA PRO A 54 -22.41 -8.45 -14.11
C PRO A 54 -21.94 -9.57 -15.06
N PRO A 55 -22.86 -10.28 -15.74
CA PRO A 55 -22.49 -11.36 -16.65
C PRO A 55 -21.60 -10.83 -17.78
N GLY A 56 -20.43 -11.47 -17.96
CA GLY A 56 -19.45 -11.08 -18.98
C GLY A 56 -18.58 -9.86 -18.63
N ALA A 57 -18.68 -9.31 -17.42
CA ALA A 57 -17.82 -8.22 -16.99
C ALA A 57 -16.36 -8.68 -16.84
N ASP A 58 -15.42 -7.89 -17.36
CA ASP A 58 -13.98 -8.11 -17.23
C ASP A 58 -13.32 -7.17 -16.19
N ARG A 59 -14.08 -6.19 -15.68
CA ARG A 59 -13.64 -5.20 -14.70
C ARG A 59 -14.77 -4.72 -13.78
N PRO A 60 -14.46 -4.40 -12.50
CA PRO A 60 -15.42 -3.76 -11.61
C PRO A 60 -15.76 -2.35 -12.09
N ASP A 61 -16.98 -1.91 -11.82
CA ASP A 61 -17.43 -0.56 -12.14
C ASP A 61 -16.81 0.48 -11.18
N ALA A 62 -16.91 1.76 -11.54
CA ALA A 62 -16.29 2.83 -10.76
C ALA A 62 -16.87 2.95 -9.35
N ARG A 63 -18.16 2.65 -9.13
CA ARG A 63 -18.79 2.73 -7.81
C ARG A 63 -18.28 1.62 -6.90
N THR A 64 -18.23 0.38 -7.38
CA THR A 64 -17.63 -0.74 -6.64
C THR A 64 -16.19 -0.45 -6.27
N VAL A 65 -15.40 0.09 -7.21
CA VAL A 65 -14.01 0.50 -6.94
C VAL A 65 -13.94 1.52 -5.81
N LEU A 66 -14.77 2.57 -5.85
CA LEU A 66 -14.78 3.61 -4.82
C LEU A 66 -15.22 3.07 -3.46
N ASP A 67 -16.23 2.20 -3.41
CA ASP A 67 -16.74 1.65 -2.16
C ASP A 67 -15.72 0.70 -1.51
N VAL A 68 -15.03 -0.11 -2.31
CA VAL A 68 -13.91 -0.94 -1.85
C VAL A 68 -12.77 -0.07 -1.30
N LEU A 69 -12.40 1.01 -2.01
CA LEU A 69 -11.37 1.94 -1.56
C LEU A 69 -11.76 2.64 -0.26
N ARG A 70 -13.01 3.10 -0.14
CA ARG A 70 -13.55 3.72 1.09
C ARG A 70 -13.53 2.75 2.27
N GLY A 71 -13.94 1.50 2.06
CA GLY A 71 -13.87 0.46 3.09
C GLY A 71 -12.45 0.23 3.60
N GLY A 72 -11.48 0.13 2.69
CA GLY A 72 -10.07 -0.01 3.04
C GLY A 72 -9.49 1.20 3.78
N VAL A 73 -9.83 2.42 3.36
CA VAL A 73 -9.43 3.67 4.03
C VAL A 73 -10.04 3.75 5.43
N ALA A 74 -11.34 3.48 5.57
CA ALA A 74 -12.03 3.51 6.86
C ALA A 74 -11.39 2.53 7.86
N LEU A 75 -11.04 1.31 7.42
CA LEU A 75 -10.35 0.34 8.27
C LEU A 75 -8.97 0.84 8.72
N ARG A 76 -8.18 1.43 7.82
CA ARG A 76 -6.87 2.01 8.15
C ARG A 76 -6.95 3.19 9.12
N LEU A 77 -8.01 3.99 9.04
CA LEU A 77 -8.25 5.12 9.93
C LEU A 77 -8.66 4.66 11.34
N ARG A 78 -9.46 3.60 11.46
CA ARG A 78 -9.87 3.03 12.76
C ARG A 78 -8.71 2.47 13.56
N GLU A 79 -7.74 1.84 12.90
CA GLU A 79 -6.57 1.24 13.54
C GLU A 79 -5.38 2.21 13.66
N ARG A 80 -5.56 3.49 13.30
CA ARG A 80 -4.46 4.45 13.18
C ARG A 80 -3.87 4.79 14.56
N PRO A 81 -2.53 4.88 14.69
CA PRO A 81 -1.90 5.47 15.87
C PRO A 81 -2.29 6.95 16.02
N PRO A 82 -2.27 7.50 17.25
CA PRO A 82 -2.44 8.93 17.51
C PRO A 82 -1.48 9.75 16.65
N LEU A 83 -1.92 10.94 16.23
CA LEU A 83 -1.21 11.77 15.25
C LEU A 83 0.26 12.00 15.59
N GLY A 84 0.61 12.24 16.87
CA GLY A 84 2.00 12.41 17.29
C GLY A 84 2.88 11.18 17.06
N HIS A 85 2.37 9.98 17.39
CA HIS A 85 3.09 8.72 17.12
C HIS A 85 3.20 8.46 15.62
N TRP A 86 2.17 8.80 14.86
CA TRP A 86 2.16 8.71 13.41
C TRP A 86 3.20 9.65 12.77
N LEU A 87 3.31 10.91 13.23
CA LEU A 87 4.31 11.87 12.77
C LEU A 87 5.73 11.43 13.13
N LEU A 88 5.96 10.98 14.37
CA LEU A 88 7.25 10.45 14.80
C LEU A 88 7.69 9.25 13.94
N TYR A 89 6.76 8.36 13.60
CA TYR A 89 7.01 7.25 12.70
C TYR A 89 7.32 7.71 11.27
N ARG A 90 6.52 8.61 10.69
CA ARG A 90 6.65 9.03 9.28
C ARG A 90 7.79 10.01 9.02
N GLY A 91 7.94 11.03 9.86
CA GLY A 91 8.92 12.10 9.67
C GLY A 91 10.30 11.78 10.26
N PHE A 92 10.33 11.09 11.40
CA PHE A 92 11.57 10.82 12.14
C PHE A 92 11.97 9.35 12.15
N GLY A 93 11.20 8.49 11.46
CA GLY A 93 11.44 7.06 11.42
C GLY A 93 11.39 6.40 12.80
N ARG A 94 10.80 7.03 13.82
CA ARG A 94 10.82 6.46 15.18
C ARG A 94 10.00 5.18 15.25
N ARG A 95 10.43 4.32 16.18
CA ARG A 95 9.78 3.05 16.46
C ARG A 95 8.41 3.30 17.12
N LEU A 96 7.38 2.64 16.63
CA LEU A 96 6.03 2.71 17.21
C LEU A 96 5.92 1.87 18.50
N PRO A 97 5.10 2.32 19.49
CA PRO A 97 4.74 1.51 20.65
C PRO A 97 4.16 0.16 20.24
N PHE A 98 4.34 -0.86 21.09
CA PHE A 98 4.00 -2.25 20.76
C PHE A 98 2.59 -2.41 20.15
N ARG A 99 1.57 -1.75 20.75
CA ARG A 99 0.17 -1.78 20.29
C ARG A 99 -0.04 -1.36 18.82
N TYR A 100 0.84 -0.52 18.26
CA TYR A 100 0.72 0.00 16.88
C TYR A 100 1.71 -0.65 15.90
N ARG A 101 2.50 -1.63 16.34
CA ARG A 101 3.47 -2.28 15.45
C ARG A 101 2.80 -3.06 14.33
N TRP A 102 1.64 -3.67 14.60
CA TRP A 102 0.84 -4.34 13.58
C TRP A 102 0.30 -3.38 12.52
N TRP A 103 -0.09 -2.16 12.94
CA TRP A 103 -0.42 -1.10 11.99
C TRP A 103 0.80 -0.72 11.12
N ALA A 104 1.99 -0.63 11.72
CA ALA A 104 3.23 -0.35 10.99
C ALA A 104 3.57 -1.45 9.99
N ARG A 105 3.44 -2.73 10.38
CA ARG A 105 3.59 -3.89 9.48
C ARG A 105 2.68 -3.77 8.27
N ASP A 106 1.39 -3.52 8.49
CA ASP A 106 0.40 -3.42 7.42
C ASP A 106 0.63 -2.21 6.51
N ASP A 107 1.21 -1.13 7.05
CA ASP A 107 1.67 0.01 6.27
C ASP A 107 2.88 -0.33 5.39
N ILE A 108 3.92 -0.94 5.98
CA ILE A 108 5.18 -1.30 5.31
C ILE A 108 4.96 -2.35 4.21
N ARG A 109 4.12 -3.37 4.47
CA ARG A 109 3.77 -4.42 3.50
C ARG A 109 2.76 -3.95 2.45
N GLY A 110 2.11 -2.81 2.66
CA GLY A 110 1.14 -2.25 1.73
C GLY A 110 1.73 -1.97 0.35
N SER A 111 0.92 -2.22 -0.68
CA SER A 111 1.26 -1.92 -2.09
C SER A 111 1.60 -0.44 -2.31
N LEU A 112 0.89 0.45 -1.61
CA LEU A 112 1.02 1.92 -1.68
C LEU A 112 1.98 2.52 -0.64
N PHE A 113 2.91 1.75 -0.10
CA PHE A 113 3.79 2.24 0.97
C PHE A 113 4.59 3.48 0.54
N VAL A 114 5.24 3.42 -0.63
CA VAL A 114 6.12 4.49 -1.15
C VAL A 114 5.28 5.71 -1.50
N GLU A 115 4.13 5.49 -2.13
CA GLU A 115 3.17 6.51 -2.55
C GLU A 115 2.66 7.26 -1.31
N ARG A 116 2.30 6.56 -0.23
CA ARG A 116 1.89 7.19 1.03
C ARG A 116 3.03 7.92 1.72
N PHE A 117 4.25 7.39 1.63
CA PHE A 117 5.44 8.06 2.17
C PHE A 117 5.71 9.36 1.43
N LEU A 118 5.67 9.35 0.10
CA LEU A 118 5.78 10.53 -0.74
C LEU A 118 4.68 11.55 -0.45
N VAL A 119 3.41 11.14 -0.44
CA VAL A 119 2.27 12.02 -0.12
C VAL A 119 2.43 12.65 1.25
N THR A 120 2.88 11.89 2.25
CA THR A 120 3.13 12.45 3.59
C THR A 120 4.23 13.51 3.56
N TRP A 121 5.34 13.26 2.87
CA TRP A 121 6.41 14.24 2.71
C TRP A 121 5.98 15.48 1.93
N LEU A 122 5.24 15.30 0.85
CA LEU A 122 4.66 16.41 0.08
C LEU A 122 3.75 17.26 0.97
N LEU A 123 2.86 16.64 1.75
CA LEU A 123 1.99 17.38 2.69
C LEU A 123 2.77 18.12 3.78
N LEU A 124 3.92 17.59 4.24
CA LEU A 124 4.75 18.25 5.25
C LEU A 124 5.57 19.42 4.66
N VAL A 125 6.00 19.31 3.41
CA VAL A 125 6.83 20.32 2.73
C VAL A 125 5.99 21.41 2.06
N LEU A 126 4.76 21.08 1.62
CA LEU A 126 3.86 21.99 0.92
C LEU A 126 3.65 23.34 1.66
N PRO A 127 3.42 23.40 2.98
CA PRO A 127 3.28 24.67 3.69
C PRO A 127 4.54 25.55 3.58
N PHE A 128 5.73 24.95 3.63
CA PHE A 128 6.98 25.68 3.46
C PHE A 128 7.12 26.22 2.04
N THR A 129 6.76 25.44 1.02
CA THR A 129 6.77 25.92 -0.37
C THR A 129 5.78 27.06 -0.60
N ILE A 130 4.61 27.01 0.06
CA ILE A 130 3.61 28.08 -0.04
C ILE A 130 4.16 29.35 0.60
N LEU A 131 4.72 29.26 1.82
CA LEU A 131 5.32 30.41 2.52
C LEU A 131 6.50 31.02 1.76
N ASP A 132 7.31 30.17 1.11
CA ASP A 132 8.43 30.59 0.25
C ASP A 132 7.96 31.38 -0.98
N VAL A 133 6.92 30.88 -1.67
CA VAL A 133 6.30 31.58 -2.83
C VAL A 133 5.74 32.94 -2.45
N TYR A 134 5.21 33.10 -1.23
CA TYR A 134 4.74 34.38 -0.71
C TYR A 134 5.88 35.28 -0.18
N GLY A 135 7.14 34.86 -0.32
CA GLY A 135 8.31 35.64 0.09
C GLY A 135 8.51 35.75 1.60
N LEU A 136 7.87 34.89 2.39
CA LEU A 136 7.91 34.94 3.86
C LEU A 136 9.09 34.19 4.48
N ILE A 137 9.85 33.40 3.69
CA ILE A 137 10.95 32.55 4.20
C ILE A 137 12.26 32.76 3.42
N VAL A 138 12.32 32.43 2.11
CA VAL A 138 13.51 32.68 1.27
C VAL A 138 13.05 33.33 -0.05
N SER A 139 13.66 34.46 -0.42
CA SER A 139 13.44 35.08 -1.72
C SER A 139 14.11 34.23 -2.82
N GLY A 140 13.34 33.45 -3.59
CA GLY A 140 13.93 32.62 -4.66
C GLY A 140 12.94 31.80 -5.48
N ALA A 141 11.77 32.37 -5.81
CA ALA A 141 10.76 31.69 -6.62
C ALA A 141 11.15 31.67 -8.12
N ASP A 142 12.02 30.74 -8.53
CA ASP A 142 12.21 30.40 -9.97
C ASP A 142 12.52 28.91 -10.23
N ASN A 143 12.66 28.05 -9.22
CA ASN A 143 13.13 26.67 -9.40
C ASN A 143 12.07 25.57 -9.17
N TRP A 144 10.81 25.80 -9.56
CA TRP A 144 9.75 24.77 -9.47
C TRP A 144 10.12 23.49 -10.23
N TRP A 145 10.81 23.63 -11.36
CA TRP A 145 11.32 22.48 -12.13
C TRP A 145 12.38 21.70 -11.35
N GLY A 146 13.28 22.37 -10.63
CA GLY A 146 14.24 21.70 -9.74
C GLY A 146 13.58 20.96 -8.58
N PHE A 147 12.52 21.52 -7.98
CA PHE A 147 11.73 20.82 -6.97
C PHE A 147 11.06 19.57 -7.54
N LEU A 148 10.36 19.68 -8.67
CA LEU A 148 9.69 18.54 -9.31
C LEU A 148 10.70 17.46 -9.74
N PHE A 149 11.85 17.87 -10.28
CA PHE A 149 12.96 16.97 -10.61
C PHE A 149 13.48 16.26 -9.36
N TRP A 150 13.74 16.99 -8.26
CA TRP A 150 14.22 16.41 -7.00
C TRP A 150 13.21 15.43 -6.40
N VAL A 151 11.91 15.79 -6.38
CA VAL A 151 10.82 14.91 -5.97
C VAL A 151 10.77 13.64 -6.84
N GLY A 152 10.92 13.78 -8.15
CA GLY A 152 10.94 12.65 -9.10
C GLY A 152 12.13 11.73 -8.88
N VAL A 153 13.35 12.28 -8.79
CA VAL A 153 14.58 11.52 -8.50
C VAL A 153 14.48 10.82 -7.16
N TRP A 154 14.04 11.52 -6.13
CA TRP A 154 13.84 10.95 -4.80
C TRP A 154 12.80 9.82 -4.81
N TYR A 155 11.67 10.00 -5.52
CA TYR A 155 10.66 8.97 -5.70
C TYR A 155 11.24 7.72 -6.37
N LEU A 156 12.04 7.88 -7.43
CA LEU A 156 12.70 6.75 -8.10
C LEU A 156 13.68 6.03 -7.18
N PHE A 157 14.49 6.77 -6.41
CA PHE A 157 15.39 6.18 -5.41
C PHE A 157 14.62 5.44 -4.31
N ALA A 158 13.58 6.04 -3.75
CA ALA A 158 12.72 5.42 -2.74
C ALA A 158 12.02 4.18 -3.29
N ARG A 159 11.60 4.21 -4.56
CA ARG A 159 10.94 3.08 -5.22
C ARG A 159 11.92 1.97 -5.58
N ALA A 160 13.14 2.28 -6.01
CA ALA A 160 14.20 1.31 -6.27
C ALA A 160 14.67 0.62 -4.98
N GLY A 161 14.92 1.40 -3.92
CA GLY A 161 15.34 0.92 -2.61
C GLY A 161 14.22 0.30 -1.75
N ARG A 162 12.98 0.20 -2.27
CA ARG A 162 11.80 -0.19 -1.49
C ARG A 162 11.93 -1.54 -0.79
N ARG A 163 12.59 -2.52 -1.42
CA ARG A 163 12.76 -3.88 -0.85
C ARG A 163 13.64 -3.84 0.39
N ASP A 164 14.80 -3.19 0.27
CA ASP A 164 15.77 -3.04 1.34
C ASP A 164 15.22 -2.21 2.51
N SER A 165 14.57 -1.08 2.20
CA SER A 165 13.93 -0.23 3.20
C SER A 165 12.83 -0.98 3.95
N ARG A 166 12.04 -1.82 3.27
CA ARG A 166 11.01 -2.65 3.89
C ARG A 166 11.61 -3.64 4.88
N HIS A 167 12.67 -4.37 4.51
CA HIS A 167 13.31 -5.33 5.39
C HIS A 167 13.85 -4.65 6.66
N LYS A 168 14.54 -3.52 6.51
CA LYS A 168 15.07 -2.74 7.66
C LYS A 168 13.95 -2.21 8.56
N LEU A 169 12.84 -1.73 7.98
CA LEU A 169 11.70 -1.22 8.74
C LEU A 169 10.91 -2.33 9.45
N LEU A 170 10.75 -3.50 8.83
CA LEU A 170 10.13 -4.67 9.48
C LEU A 170 10.99 -5.16 10.66
N ALA A 171 12.30 -5.31 10.45
CA ALA A 171 13.23 -5.69 11.50
C ALA A 171 13.19 -4.70 12.69
N LYS A 172 13.15 -3.39 12.41
CA LYS A 172 13.00 -2.34 13.43
C LYS A 172 11.75 -2.50 14.30
N HIS A 173 10.69 -3.13 13.77
CA HIS A 173 9.43 -3.35 14.47
C HIS A 173 9.27 -4.79 14.99
N GLU A 174 10.35 -5.57 15.07
CA GLU A 174 10.31 -6.99 15.51
C GLU A 174 9.43 -7.87 14.61
N PHE A 175 9.49 -7.64 13.29
CA PHE A 175 8.92 -8.55 12.30
C PHE A 175 10.01 -9.18 11.43
N ASN A 176 9.76 -10.42 11.03
CA ASN A 176 10.50 -11.11 9.97
C ASN A 176 10.32 -10.38 8.62
N PRO A 177 11.18 -10.66 7.63
CA PRO A 177 11.00 -10.17 6.26
C PRO A 177 9.63 -10.50 5.67
N ASP A 178 9.05 -11.64 6.05
CA ASP A 178 7.71 -12.10 5.63
C ASP A 178 6.57 -11.39 6.37
N GLY A 179 6.90 -10.54 7.35
CA GLY A 179 5.96 -9.82 8.20
C GLY A 179 5.41 -10.64 9.37
N THR A 180 5.84 -11.89 9.59
CA THR A 180 5.49 -12.62 10.82
C THR A 180 6.22 -12.02 12.01
N SER A 181 5.60 -11.99 13.19
CA SER A 181 6.24 -11.48 14.41
C SER A 181 7.14 -12.54 15.05
N TYR A 182 8.22 -12.11 15.71
CA TYR A 182 9.06 -13.01 16.53
C TYR A 182 8.36 -13.44 17.83
N THR A 183 7.43 -12.62 18.31
CA THR A 183 6.63 -12.87 19.50
C THR A 183 5.20 -13.20 19.08
N PRO A 184 4.57 -14.27 19.62
CA PRO A 184 3.14 -14.52 19.37
C PRO A 184 2.32 -13.31 19.81
N LEU A 185 1.25 -13.02 19.05
CA LEU A 185 0.33 -11.90 19.31
C LEU A 185 -0.06 -11.90 20.80
N PRO A 186 0.19 -10.83 21.59
CA PRO A 186 -0.40 -10.77 22.91
C PRO A 186 -1.91 -10.78 22.73
N LEU A 187 -2.55 -11.71 23.44
CA LEU A 187 -4.00 -11.88 23.42
C LEU A 187 -4.66 -10.52 23.66
N PRO A 188 -5.72 -10.18 22.93
CA PRO A 188 -6.43 -8.92 23.16
C PRO A 188 -6.80 -8.85 24.65
N ASP A 189 -6.43 -7.75 25.31
CA ASP A 189 -6.81 -7.44 26.68
C ASP A 189 -8.35 -7.42 26.72
N ARG A 190 -8.95 -8.53 27.16
CA ARG A 190 -10.39 -8.64 27.40
C ARG A 190 -10.71 -7.77 28.62
N ARG A 191 -10.77 -6.46 28.41
CA ARG A 191 -11.43 -5.58 29.37
C ARG A 191 -12.93 -5.75 29.19
N VAL A 192 -13.48 -6.49 30.15
CA VAL A 192 -14.89 -6.57 30.54
C VAL A 192 -15.37 -5.19 30.95
#